data_AF-A0A537Z0L6-F1
#
_entry.id   AF-A0A537Z0L6-F1
#
_cell.length_a   1.000
_cell.length_b   1.000
_cell.length_c   1.000
_cell.angle_alpha   90.00
_cell.angle_beta   90.00
_cell.angle_gamma   90.00
#
_symmetry.space_group_name_H-M   'P 1'
#
loop_
_entity.id
_entity.type
_entity.pdbx_description
1 polymer ?
#
loop_
_entity_poly.entity_id
_entity_poly.type
_entity_poly.pdbx_seq_one_letter_code
_entity_poly.pdbx_strand_id
1 'polypeptide(L)'
;MLREAITGFYKNEPIEALDAYFGNSDPDELRRIYENALAVAEQFEDGSIADVTAHFRTHGDGPDDVGTADHVEDHWVAANSFLGQKQADRIVRRGYVEAIRVALSHEPPLPIETLWAHGMSDDFEFHICEGPRQVTVLQFIPREDGRGAAAAPAAGRPSTARTWVVRVGSADESGAELLDDAGPSIVKHQTSG
;
A
#
# COMPACT_ATOMS: atom_id res chain seq x y z
N MET A 1 -22.39 13.75 8.51
CA MET A 1 -21.16 14.24 9.17
C MET A 1 -19.99 13.43 8.62
N LEU A 2 -19.37 13.89 7.53
CA LEU A 2 -18.26 13.22 6.83
C LEU A 2 -16.90 13.88 7.15
N ARG A 3 -16.88 14.79 8.13
CA ARG A 3 -15.78 15.73 8.39
C ARG A 3 -14.76 15.27 9.44
N GLU A 4 -14.89 14.07 10.00
CA GLU A 4 -14.14 13.71 11.23
C GLU A 4 -13.38 12.36 11.18
N ALA A 5 -13.29 11.72 10.00
CA ALA A 5 -12.62 10.41 9.85
C ALA A 5 -11.14 10.51 9.40
N ILE A 6 -10.78 11.54 8.64
CA ILE A 6 -9.42 11.78 8.14
C ILE A 6 -8.98 13.14 8.67
N THR A 7 -7.93 13.18 9.48
CA THR A 7 -7.42 14.42 10.06
C THR A 7 -6.56 15.22 9.07
N GLY A 8 -6.06 14.55 8.02
CA GLY A 8 -5.41 15.16 6.88
C GLY A 8 -4.91 14.12 5.87
N PHE A 9 -4.73 14.55 4.63
CA PHE A 9 -3.91 13.87 3.64
C PHE A 9 -2.53 14.50 3.65
N TYR A 10 -1.50 13.68 3.51
CA TYR A 10 -0.13 14.15 3.47
C TYR A 10 0.64 13.46 2.35
N LYS A 11 1.56 14.23 1.75
CA LYS A 11 2.61 13.76 0.85
C LYS A 11 3.94 14.25 1.41
N ASN A 12 4.84 13.31 1.68
CA ASN A 12 6.26 13.57 1.90
C ASN A 12 7.06 13.26 0.64
N GLU A 13 8.30 13.72 0.63
CA GLU A 13 9.26 13.49 -0.46
C GLU A 13 9.35 12.00 -0.87
N PRO A 14 9.38 11.00 0.03
CA PRO A 14 9.47 9.61 -0.41
C PRO A 14 8.16 9.07 -1.02
N ILE A 15 6.97 9.55 -0.60
CA ILE A 15 5.70 9.24 -1.30
C ILE A 15 5.70 9.88 -2.69
N GLU A 16 6.23 11.09 -2.83
CA GLU A 16 6.38 11.75 -4.13
C GLU A 16 7.35 11.00 -5.05
N ALA A 17 8.45 10.47 -4.50
CA ALA A 17 9.39 9.62 -5.22
C ALA A 17 8.74 8.31 -5.72
N LEU A 18 7.95 7.64 -4.85
CA LEU A 18 7.20 6.44 -5.25
C LEU A 18 6.22 6.74 -6.38
N ASP A 19 5.54 7.89 -6.32
CA ASP A 19 4.58 8.28 -7.36
C ASP A 19 5.26 8.74 -8.65
N ALA A 20 6.45 9.32 -8.58
CA ALA A 20 7.24 9.59 -9.78
C ALA A 20 7.67 8.28 -10.48
N TYR A 21 8.07 7.28 -9.69
CA TYR A 21 8.52 6.00 -10.19
C TYR A 21 7.38 5.13 -10.72
N PHE A 22 6.27 5.02 -10.01
CA PHE A 22 5.11 4.22 -10.43
C PHE A 22 4.05 5.01 -11.22
N GLY A 23 4.21 6.31 -11.37
CA GLY A 23 3.35 7.20 -12.17
C GLY A 23 3.88 7.47 -13.58
N ASN A 24 4.91 6.74 -14.04
CA ASN A 24 5.47 6.91 -15.37
C ASN A 24 4.38 6.78 -16.45
N SER A 25 4.37 7.72 -17.38
CA SER A 25 3.36 7.82 -18.43
C SER A 25 3.64 6.92 -19.64
N ASP A 26 4.83 6.33 -19.76
CA ASP A 26 5.15 5.35 -20.80
C ASP A 26 4.71 3.93 -20.35
N PRO A 27 3.72 3.32 -21.03
CA PRO A 27 3.23 1.98 -20.68
C PRO A 27 4.27 0.87 -20.69
N ASP A 28 5.23 0.88 -21.62
CA ASP A 28 6.22 -0.19 -21.77
C ASP A 28 7.26 -0.07 -20.65
N GLU A 29 7.65 1.16 -20.33
CA GLU A 29 8.52 1.42 -19.18
C GLU A 29 7.82 1.10 -17.87
N LEU A 30 6.54 1.46 -17.72
CA LEU A 30 5.75 1.18 -16.54
C LEU A 30 5.60 -0.33 -16.29
N ARG A 31 5.37 -1.12 -17.35
CA ARG A 31 5.39 -2.58 -17.28
C ARG A 31 6.72 -3.11 -16.76
N ARG A 32 7.84 -2.65 -17.34
CA ARG A 32 9.19 -3.05 -16.93
C ARG A 32 9.45 -2.72 -15.46
N ILE A 33 9.05 -1.53 -15.01
CA ILE A 33 9.16 -1.08 -13.62
C ILE A 33 8.38 -2.04 -12.69
N TYR A 34 7.14 -2.37 -13.05
CA TYR A 34 6.29 -3.27 -12.26
C TYR A 34 6.81 -4.70 -12.21
N GLU A 35 7.22 -5.27 -13.34
CA GLU A 35 7.80 -6.62 -13.39
C GLU A 35 9.09 -6.70 -12.55
N ASN A 36 9.94 -5.68 -12.63
CA ASN A 36 11.14 -5.59 -11.82
C ASN A 36 10.81 -5.48 -10.32
N ALA A 37 9.86 -4.62 -9.96
CA ALA A 37 9.45 -4.46 -8.57
C ALA A 37 8.84 -5.74 -7.97
N LEU A 38 8.07 -6.51 -8.76
CA LEU A 38 7.57 -7.82 -8.33
C LEU A 38 8.70 -8.84 -8.15
N ALA A 39 9.65 -8.91 -9.09
CA ALA A 39 10.78 -9.84 -8.98
C ALA A 39 11.64 -9.55 -7.74
N VAL A 40 11.89 -8.28 -7.44
CA VAL A 40 12.58 -7.88 -6.20
C VAL A 40 11.74 -8.22 -4.97
N ALA A 41 10.44 -7.94 -4.98
CA ALA A 41 9.57 -8.27 -3.84
C ALA A 41 9.54 -9.78 -3.55
N GLU A 42 9.57 -10.64 -4.58
CA GLU A 42 9.68 -12.10 -4.43
C GLU A 42 11.04 -12.51 -3.84
N GLN A 43 12.14 -11.87 -4.26
CA GLN A 43 13.46 -12.10 -3.68
C GLN A 43 13.52 -11.77 -2.18
N PHE A 44 12.77 -10.76 -1.74
CA PHE A 44 12.72 -10.29 -0.35
C PHE A 44 11.38 -10.63 0.32
N GLU A 45 10.81 -11.79 0.02
CA GLU A 45 9.52 -12.21 0.57
C GLU A 45 9.47 -12.12 2.11
N ASP A 46 10.54 -12.57 2.77
CA ASP A 46 10.69 -12.52 4.24
C ASP A 46 11.52 -11.32 4.73
N GLY A 47 11.88 -10.40 3.82
CA GLY A 47 12.71 -9.23 4.12
C GLY A 47 11.93 -8.04 4.67
N SER A 48 12.60 -6.89 4.78
CA SER A 48 12.00 -5.59 5.12
C SER A 48 11.94 -4.66 3.92
N ILE A 49 11.16 -3.57 4.02
CA ILE A 49 11.19 -2.48 3.02
C ILE A 49 12.60 -1.89 2.95
N ALA A 50 13.33 -1.81 4.06
CA ALA A 50 14.71 -1.33 4.07
C ALA A 50 15.62 -2.20 3.20
N ASP A 51 15.44 -3.53 3.20
CA ASP A 51 16.20 -4.45 2.35
C ASP A 51 15.88 -4.25 0.86
N VAL A 52 14.60 -4.09 0.53
CA VAL A 52 14.15 -3.77 -0.84
C VAL A 52 14.73 -2.43 -1.31
N THR A 53 14.68 -1.41 -0.46
CA THR A 53 15.27 -0.09 -0.72
C THR A 53 16.79 -0.17 -0.87
N ALA A 54 17.48 -0.99 -0.07
CA ALA A 54 18.92 -1.23 -0.23
C ALA A 54 19.23 -1.88 -1.58
N HIS A 55 18.46 -2.91 -1.96
CA HIS A 55 18.62 -3.60 -3.24
C HIS A 55 18.51 -2.62 -4.41
N PHE A 56 17.43 -1.83 -4.45
CA PHE A 56 17.22 -0.87 -5.52
C PHE A 56 18.32 0.17 -5.63
N ARG A 57 18.86 0.65 -4.50
CA ARG A 57 19.98 1.60 -4.52
C ARG A 57 21.26 0.97 -5.04
N THR A 58 21.54 -0.28 -4.67
CA THR A 58 22.75 -0.97 -5.13
C THR A 58 22.72 -1.25 -6.64
N HIS A 59 21.54 -1.53 -7.20
CA HIS A 59 21.40 -1.92 -8.60
C HIS A 59 20.97 -0.76 -9.53
N GLY A 60 20.48 0.35 -8.97
CA GLY A 60 20.10 1.55 -9.72
C GLY A 60 18.72 1.45 -10.38
N ASP A 61 17.85 0.56 -9.88
CA ASP A 61 16.59 0.19 -10.54
C ASP A 61 15.33 0.59 -9.76
N GLY A 62 15.44 1.40 -8.70
CA GLY A 62 14.29 1.87 -7.91
C GLY A 62 14.03 3.37 -8.00
N PRO A 63 13.12 3.90 -7.17
CA PRO A 63 12.80 5.31 -7.17
C PRO A 63 14.00 6.13 -6.68
N ASP A 64 14.25 7.26 -7.33
CA ASP A 64 15.19 8.27 -6.85
C ASP A 64 14.61 8.91 -5.56
N ASP A 65 15.47 9.27 -4.60
CA ASP A 65 15.11 10.09 -3.43
C ASP A 65 14.15 9.50 -2.38
N VAL A 66 13.93 8.18 -2.33
CA VAL A 66 13.19 7.52 -1.22
C VAL A 66 13.94 7.51 0.13
N GLY A 67 15.13 8.11 0.18
CA GLY A 67 16.07 8.05 1.32
C GLY A 67 17.02 6.86 1.25
N THR A 68 17.86 6.67 2.28
CA THR A 68 18.73 5.49 2.45
C THR A 68 17.98 4.31 3.08
N ALA A 69 18.56 3.10 3.07
CA ALA A 69 17.97 1.97 3.81
C ALA A 69 17.91 2.31 5.31
N ASP A 70 18.98 2.88 5.86
CA ASP A 70 19.02 3.43 7.22
C ASP A 70 17.94 4.50 7.43
N HIS A 71 17.70 5.39 6.46
CA HIS A 71 16.63 6.40 6.58
C HIS A 71 15.24 5.76 6.63
N VAL A 72 15.00 4.73 5.81
CA VAL A 72 13.76 3.96 5.87
C VAL A 72 13.65 3.24 7.21
N GLU A 73 14.71 2.61 7.70
CA GLU A 73 14.69 1.93 8.99
C GLU A 73 14.41 2.90 10.14
N ASP A 74 15.09 4.05 10.17
CA ASP A 74 15.00 5.04 11.25
C ASP A 74 13.71 5.87 11.23
N HIS A 75 13.15 6.16 10.04
CA HIS A 75 12.02 7.08 9.89
C HIS A 75 10.74 6.44 9.39
N TRP A 76 10.82 5.26 8.77
CA TRP A 76 9.65 4.54 8.27
C TRP A 76 9.32 3.35 9.13
N VAL A 77 10.31 2.58 9.60
CA VAL A 77 10.11 1.27 10.26
C VAL A 77 10.43 1.26 11.76
N ALA A 78 11.16 2.25 12.29
CA ALA A 78 11.50 2.33 13.71
C ALA A 78 10.25 2.30 14.60
N ALA A 79 10.31 1.73 15.81
CA ALA A 79 9.13 1.52 16.67
C ALA A 79 8.27 2.77 16.97
N ASN A 80 8.86 3.96 16.87
CA ASN A 80 8.18 5.25 17.09
C ASN A 80 7.79 5.96 15.78
N SER A 81 8.01 5.30 14.65
CA SER A 81 7.77 5.80 13.31
C SER A 81 6.45 5.27 12.76
N PHE A 82 6.06 5.74 11.58
CA PHE A 82 4.71 5.53 11.06
C PHE A 82 4.42 4.08 10.62
N LEU A 83 5.42 3.29 10.18
CA LEU A 83 5.33 1.82 10.03
C LEU A 83 5.98 1.08 11.20
N GLY A 84 6.31 1.79 12.28
CA GLY A 84 6.92 1.25 13.50
C GLY A 84 6.13 0.17 14.21
N GLN A 85 4.87 0.02 13.85
CA GLN A 85 4.05 -1.10 14.27
C GLN A 85 4.55 -2.38 13.62
N LYS A 86 4.72 -3.44 14.41
CA LYS A 86 5.35 -4.71 14.00
C LYS A 86 4.85 -5.33 12.69
N GLN A 87 3.67 -4.94 12.20
CA GLN A 87 3.02 -5.50 11.03
C GLN A 87 2.95 -4.54 9.83
N ALA A 88 3.19 -3.24 10.03
CA ALA A 88 2.96 -2.24 8.99
C ALA A 88 3.94 -2.39 7.80
N ASP A 89 5.21 -2.73 8.06
CA ASP A 89 6.16 -3.11 7.01
C ASP A 89 5.61 -4.24 6.11
N ARG A 90 5.18 -5.35 6.72
CA ARG A 90 4.64 -6.50 5.98
C ARG A 90 3.38 -6.13 5.21
N ILE A 91 2.49 -5.33 5.79
CA ILE A 91 1.26 -4.86 5.14
C ILE A 91 1.59 -3.97 3.93
N VAL A 92 2.53 -3.02 4.06
CA VAL A 92 2.95 -2.17 2.94
C VAL A 92 3.59 -2.99 1.83
N ARG A 93 4.49 -3.94 2.16
CA ARG A 93 5.12 -4.81 1.16
C ARG A 93 4.09 -5.61 0.38
N ARG A 94 3.21 -6.34 1.08
CA ARG A 94 2.15 -7.13 0.45
C ARG A 94 1.15 -6.23 -0.30
N GLY A 95 0.85 -5.05 0.25
CA GLY A 95 -0.01 -4.04 -0.36
C GLY A 95 0.49 -3.56 -1.71
N TYR A 96 1.78 -3.19 -1.83
CA TYR A 96 2.36 -2.78 -3.11
C TYR A 96 2.43 -3.93 -4.11
N VAL A 97 2.77 -5.15 -3.69
CA VAL A 97 2.73 -6.34 -4.57
C VAL A 97 1.33 -6.51 -5.17
N GLU A 98 0.29 -6.40 -4.36
CA GLU A 98 -1.09 -6.49 -4.83
C GLU A 98 -1.50 -5.31 -5.72
N ALA A 99 -1.09 -4.08 -5.39
CA ALA A 99 -1.36 -2.90 -6.22
C ALA A 99 -0.72 -3.03 -7.61
N ILE A 100 0.51 -3.53 -7.68
CA ILE A 100 1.22 -3.79 -8.93
C ILE A 100 0.53 -4.89 -9.73
N ARG A 101 0.07 -5.97 -9.10
CA ARG A 101 -0.71 -7.03 -9.77
C ARG A 101 -2.02 -6.50 -10.35
N VAL A 102 -2.74 -5.64 -9.62
CA VAL A 102 -3.95 -4.97 -10.13
C VAL A 102 -3.59 -4.09 -11.33
N ALA A 103 -2.54 -3.26 -11.22
CA ALA A 103 -2.09 -2.38 -12.30
C ALA A 103 -1.72 -3.15 -13.58
N LEU A 104 -0.97 -4.24 -13.46
CA LEU A 104 -0.56 -5.12 -14.57
C LEU A 104 -1.71 -5.92 -15.19
N SER A 105 -2.87 -6.02 -14.52
CA SER A 105 -4.04 -6.69 -15.10
C SER A 105 -4.71 -5.90 -16.23
N HIS A 106 -4.28 -4.65 -16.45
CA HIS A 106 -4.72 -3.79 -17.54
C HIS A 106 -3.73 -3.76 -18.71
N GLU A 107 -4.26 -3.50 -19.91
CA GLU A 107 -3.49 -3.29 -21.14
C GLU A 107 -3.90 -1.95 -21.78
N PRO A 108 -3.07 -0.90 -21.71
CA PRO A 108 -1.76 -0.83 -21.03
C PRO A 108 -1.88 -0.87 -19.49
N PRO A 109 -0.78 -1.17 -18.76
CA PRO A 109 -0.78 -1.10 -17.29
C PRO A 109 -1.21 0.28 -16.79
N LEU A 110 -1.92 0.32 -15.66
CA LEU A 110 -2.33 1.57 -15.03
C LEU A 110 -1.23 2.10 -14.09
N PRO A 111 -0.94 3.41 -14.07
CA PRO A 111 -0.04 4.01 -13.09
C PRO A 111 -0.58 3.84 -11.66
N ILE A 112 0.32 3.83 -10.68
CA ILE A 112 -0.02 3.80 -9.25
C ILE A 112 0.24 5.19 -8.65
N GLU A 113 -0.74 5.69 -7.91
CA GLU A 113 -0.62 6.91 -7.09
C GLU A 113 -0.82 6.57 -5.62
N THR A 114 0.07 7.07 -4.76
CA THR A 114 0.08 6.79 -3.32
C THR A 114 -0.33 8.02 -2.54
N LEU A 115 -1.28 7.82 -1.62
CA LEU A 115 -1.73 8.83 -0.68
C LEU A 115 -1.62 8.29 0.74
N TRP A 116 -1.22 9.16 1.66
CA TRP A 116 -1.22 8.84 3.08
C TRP A 116 -2.34 9.58 3.81
N ALA A 117 -3.07 8.85 4.65
CA ALA A 117 -4.14 9.39 5.49
C ALA A 117 -3.94 8.96 6.95
N HIS A 118 -3.85 9.94 7.85
CA HIS A 118 -3.77 9.68 9.29
C HIS A 118 -5.17 9.61 9.93
N GLY A 119 -5.38 8.58 10.74
CA GLY A 119 -6.47 8.48 11.73
C GLY A 119 -5.93 8.34 13.15
N MET A 120 -6.73 7.79 14.06
CA MET A 120 -6.48 7.81 15.53
C MET A 120 -6.29 6.40 16.13
N SER A 121 -6.22 5.34 15.32
CA SER A 121 -6.01 3.94 15.75
C SER A 121 -4.53 3.56 15.72
N ASP A 122 -4.24 2.35 16.18
CA ASP A 122 -2.98 1.64 15.97
C ASP A 122 -3.09 0.53 14.91
N ASP A 123 -4.22 0.38 14.23
CA ASP A 123 -4.35 -0.61 13.15
C ASP A 123 -3.85 0.00 11.83
N PHE A 124 -2.93 -0.65 11.12
CA PHE A 124 -2.50 -0.18 9.81
C PHE A 124 -3.28 -0.90 8.70
N GLU A 125 -3.78 -0.16 7.72
CA GLU A 125 -4.49 -0.68 6.55
C GLU A 125 -3.89 -0.11 5.26
N PHE A 126 -3.85 -0.94 4.22
CA PHE A 126 -3.39 -0.57 2.89
C PHE A 126 -4.52 -0.82 1.90
N HIS A 127 -5.12 0.26 1.41
CA HIS A 127 -6.26 0.21 0.51
C HIS A 127 -5.78 0.39 -0.93
N ILE A 128 -6.26 -0.46 -1.82
CA ILE A 128 -5.96 -0.45 -3.25
C ILE A 128 -7.27 -0.17 -3.98
N CYS A 129 -7.36 0.97 -4.64
CA CYS A 129 -8.56 1.40 -5.36
C CYS A 129 -8.28 1.43 -6.85
N GLU A 130 -8.95 0.58 -7.61
CA GLU A 130 -8.86 0.61 -9.07
C GLU A 130 -9.77 1.71 -9.64
N GLY A 131 -9.15 2.73 -10.22
CA GLY A 131 -9.82 3.76 -10.99
C GLY A 131 -9.73 3.50 -12.49
N PRO A 132 -10.47 4.27 -13.31
CA PRO A 132 -10.47 4.11 -14.77
C PRO A 132 -9.17 4.53 -15.46
N ARG A 133 -8.22 5.13 -14.74
CA ARG A 133 -6.96 5.69 -15.29
C ARG A 133 -5.72 5.40 -14.45
N GLN A 134 -5.89 4.88 -13.24
CA GLN A 134 -4.83 4.66 -12.28
C GLN A 134 -5.32 3.72 -11.19
N VAL A 135 -4.37 3.09 -10.50
CA VAL A 135 -4.60 2.44 -9.21
C VAL A 135 -4.20 3.44 -8.13
N THR A 136 -5.10 3.75 -7.21
CA THR A 136 -4.78 4.61 -6.07
C THR A 136 -4.57 3.75 -4.83
N VAL A 137 -3.39 3.88 -4.24
CA VAL A 137 -3.03 3.31 -2.95
C VAL A 137 -3.31 4.34 -1.85
N LEU A 138 -4.05 3.94 -0.83
CA LEU A 138 -4.24 4.71 0.39
C LEU A 138 -3.65 3.94 1.56
N GLN A 139 -2.56 4.46 2.09
CA GLN A 139 -1.98 3.98 3.34
C GLN A 139 -2.69 4.69 4.49
N PHE A 140 -3.36 3.93 5.35
CA PHE A 140 -4.35 4.45 6.27
C PHE A 140 -4.24 3.81 7.65
N ILE A 141 -4.45 4.62 8.68
CA ILE A 141 -4.64 4.17 10.06
C ILE A 141 -6.09 4.54 10.43
N PRO A 142 -7.01 3.59 10.71
CA PRO A 142 -8.40 3.88 11.01
C PRO A 142 -8.54 4.57 12.38
N ARG A 143 -9.77 4.75 12.86
CA ARG A 143 -10.04 5.14 14.26
C ARG A 143 -10.45 3.91 15.07
N GLU A 144 -10.20 3.93 16.38
CA GLU A 144 -10.51 2.83 17.32
C GLU A 144 -11.99 2.38 17.33
N ASP A 145 -12.92 3.19 16.81
CA ASP A 145 -14.36 2.89 16.84
C ASP A 145 -14.82 1.79 15.87
N GLY A 146 -13.89 0.99 15.33
CA GLY A 146 -14.19 -0.33 14.75
C GLY A 146 -15.09 -0.30 13.51
N ARG A 147 -15.20 0.84 12.84
CA ARG A 147 -15.98 1.00 11.59
C ARG A 147 -15.10 0.87 10.36
N GLY A 148 -14.20 -0.12 10.35
CA GLY A 148 -13.66 -0.65 9.11
C GLY A 148 -14.80 -1.31 8.32
N ALA A 149 -15.09 -0.80 7.13
CA ALA A 149 -16.08 -1.30 6.17
C ALA A 149 -17.59 -1.22 6.52
N ALA A 150 -18.05 -1.40 7.76
CA ALA A 150 -19.48 -1.65 8.01
C ALA A 150 -20.39 -0.42 8.24
N ALA A 151 -19.85 0.79 8.35
CA ALA A 151 -20.68 1.95 8.71
C ALA A 151 -20.20 3.30 8.16
N ALA A 152 -19.79 3.33 6.90
CA ALA A 152 -19.80 4.58 6.15
C ALA A 152 -21.27 5.08 6.06
N PRO A 153 -21.58 6.32 6.47
CA PRO A 153 -22.94 6.84 6.32
C PRO A 153 -23.33 6.84 4.84
N ALA A 154 -24.49 6.24 4.54
CA ALA A 154 -25.10 6.05 3.22
C ALA A 154 -25.52 7.36 2.51
N ALA A 155 -24.79 8.46 2.73
CA ALA A 155 -25.01 9.76 2.10
C ALA A 155 -24.06 10.01 0.90
N GLY A 156 -23.11 9.09 0.64
CA GLY A 156 -22.32 9.05 -0.58
C GLY A 156 -22.95 8.10 -1.59
N ARG A 157 -22.86 8.42 -2.88
CA ARG A 157 -23.14 7.45 -3.94
C ARG A 157 -22.15 6.27 -3.75
N PRO A 158 -22.61 5.01 -3.69
CA PRO A 158 -21.71 3.88 -3.56
C PRO A 158 -20.67 3.93 -4.67
N SER A 159 -19.41 3.73 -4.30
CA SER A 159 -18.30 3.75 -5.26
C SER A 159 -18.38 2.48 -6.09
N THR A 160 -18.52 2.61 -7.41
CA THR A 160 -18.44 1.43 -8.29
C THR A 160 -17.01 0.93 -8.48
N ALA A 161 -16.02 1.58 -7.87
CA ALA A 161 -14.62 1.16 -7.95
C ALA A 161 -14.42 -0.14 -7.16
N ARG A 162 -13.59 -1.03 -7.71
CA ARG A 162 -13.12 -2.19 -6.95
C ARG A 162 -12.08 -1.70 -5.95
N THR A 163 -12.28 -2.04 -4.69
CA THR A 163 -11.33 -1.73 -3.62
C THR A 163 -10.90 -3.01 -2.93
N TRP A 164 -9.61 -3.14 -2.66
CA TRP A 164 -9.04 -4.19 -1.82
C TRP A 164 -8.42 -3.57 -0.59
N VAL A 165 -8.61 -4.21 0.56
CA VAL A 165 -7.99 -3.79 1.82
C VAL A 165 -7.03 -4.89 2.26
N VAL A 166 -5.76 -4.54 2.43
CA VAL A 166 -4.73 -5.41 3.00
C VAL A 166 -4.48 -4.98 4.45
N ARG A 167 -4.65 -5.91 5.39
CA ARG A 167 -4.50 -5.68 6.83
C ARG A 167 -4.21 -6.98 7.57
N VAL A 168 -3.96 -6.89 8.87
CA VAL A 168 -3.96 -8.06 9.74
C VAL A 168 -5.38 -8.57 9.96
N GLY A 169 -5.56 -9.88 9.91
CA GLY A 169 -6.85 -10.54 10.01
C GLY A 169 -6.73 -12.05 10.23
N SER A 170 -7.84 -12.77 10.05
CA SER A 170 -7.87 -14.23 10.15
C SER A 170 -8.03 -14.86 8.77
N ALA A 171 -7.32 -15.96 8.51
CA ALA A 171 -7.47 -16.74 7.27
C ALA A 171 -8.89 -17.32 7.11
N ASP A 172 -9.63 -17.50 8.21
CA ASP A 172 -11.00 -18.02 8.21
C ASP A 172 -12.05 -16.91 7.97
N GLU A 173 -11.63 -15.67 7.76
CA GLU A 173 -12.54 -14.56 7.50
C GLU A 173 -13.22 -14.73 6.13
N SER A 174 -14.56 -14.76 6.13
CA SER A 174 -15.34 -14.98 4.91
C SER A 174 -15.05 -13.90 3.86
N GLY A 175 -14.60 -14.31 2.68
CA GLY A 175 -14.27 -13.39 1.57
C GLY A 175 -12.85 -12.81 1.65
N ALA A 176 -12.06 -13.21 2.64
CA ALA A 176 -10.66 -12.83 2.75
C ALA A 176 -9.75 -13.84 2.03
N GLU A 177 -8.74 -13.33 1.32
CA GLU A 177 -7.63 -14.07 0.74
C GLU A 177 -6.42 -13.96 1.68
N LEU A 178 -5.84 -15.09 2.09
CA LEU A 178 -4.62 -15.10 2.90
C LEU A 178 -3.41 -14.74 2.03
N LEU A 179 -2.68 -13.69 2.41
CA LEU A 179 -1.48 -13.25 1.70
C LEU A 179 -0.17 -13.66 2.38
N ASP A 180 -0.17 -13.80 3.71
CA ASP A 180 1.04 -14.12 4.51
C ASP A 180 0.65 -14.63 5.90
N ASP A 181 1.30 -15.69 6.39
CA ASP A 181 1.10 -16.30 7.71
C ASP A 181 2.39 -16.49 8.55
N ALA A 182 3.52 -15.90 8.14
CA ALA A 182 4.81 -15.96 8.85
C ALA A 182 4.80 -15.25 10.24
N GLY A 183 3.64 -14.77 10.67
CA GLY A 183 3.34 -14.09 11.92
C GLY A 183 1.82 -13.97 12.05
N PRO A 184 1.28 -12.92 12.68
CA PRO A 184 -0.13 -12.60 12.55
C PRO A 184 -0.51 -12.52 11.07
N SER A 185 -1.59 -13.21 10.69
CA SER A 185 -1.97 -13.39 9.30
C SER A 185 -2.31 -12.06 8.64
N ILE A 186 -1.79 -11.85 7.43
CA ILE A 186 -2.14 -10.73 6.57
C ILE A 186 -3.14 -11.23 5.54
N VAL A 187 -4.26 -10.52 5.46
CA VAL A 187 -5.35 -10.89 4.57
C VAL A 187 -5.68 -9.73 3.64
N LYS A 188 -6.21 -10.08 2.47
CA LYS A 188 -6.78 -9.17 1.50
C LYS A 188 -8.27 -9.40 1.41
N HIS A 189 -9.04 -8.35 1.55
CA HIS A 189 -10.50 -8.41 1.39
C HIS A 189 -10.93 -7.46 0.28
N GLN A 190 -11.68 -7.97 -0.70
CA GLN A 190 -12.28 -7.12 -1.72
C GLN A 190 -13.58 -6.52 -1.18
N THR A 191 -13.63 -5.19 -1.05
CA THR A 191 -14.85 -4.48 -0.70
C THR A 191 -15.53 -3.98 -1.98
N SER A 192 -16.85 -4.13 -2.03
CA SER A 192 -17.69 -3.45 -3.03
C SER A 192 -18.06 -2.10 -2.42
N GLY A 193 -17.73 -1.01 -3.10
CA GLY A 193 -18.11 0.34 -2.67
C GLY A 193 -19.59 0.66 -2.91
#